data_AF-A0A1I4TZ38-F1
#
_entry.id   AF-A0A1I4TZ38-F1
#
_cell.length_a   1.000
_cell.length_b   1.000
_cell.length_c   1.000
_cell.angle_alpha   90.00
_cell.angle_beta   90.00
_cell.angle_gamma   90.00
#
_symmetry.space_group_name_H-M   'P 1'
#
loop_
_entity.id
_entity.type
_entity.pdbx_description
1 polymer ?
#
loop_
_entity_poly.entity_id
_entity_poly.type
_entity_poly.pdbx_seq_one_letter_code
_entity_poly.pdbx_strand_id
1 'polypeptide(L)'
;MPIDKRLSVEAAEELAISALAYLAGNPDALGRFLSLSGIGPSDLRAAAREPGFLVGVLEFFLADESLLLSFVEEAQVRPTMMAAARHVLARDFEF
;
A
#
# COMPACT_ATOMS: atom_id res chain seq x y z
N MET A 1 21.25 18.37 -13.21
CA MET A 1 21.03 16.94 -12.97
C MET A 1 20.02 16.83 -11.85
N PRO A 2 18.76 16.43 -12.10
CA PRO A 2 17.84 16.24 -10.99
C PRO A 2 18.34 15.02 -10.21
N ILE A 3 18.48 15.20 -8.90
CA ILE A 3 18.81 14.11 -7.98
C ILE A 3 17.74 13.05 -8.18
N ASP A 4 18.15 11.82 -8.51
CA ASP A 4 17.25 10.66 -8.48
C ASP A 4 16.70 10.57 -7.06
N LYS A 5 15.51 11.16 -6.84
CA LYS A 5 14.91 11.26 -5.53
C LYS A 5 14.40 9.87 -5.20
N ARG A 6 15.25 9.09 -4.54
CA ARG A 6 14.86 7.85 -3.87
C ARG A 6 13.63 8.17 -3.02
N LEU A 7 12.59 7.35 -3.13
CA LEU A 7 11.39 7.47 -2.33
C LEU A 7 11.79 7.38 -0.84
N SER A 8 11.34 8.33 -0.01
CA SER A 8 11.57 8.29 1.43
C SER A 8 10.58 7.33 2.11
N VAL A 9 10.87 6.94 3.36
CA VAL A 9 9.98 6.08 4.14
C VAL A 9 8.63 6.75 4.35
N GLU A 10 8.63 8.03 4.71
CA GLU A 10 7.41 8.80 4.96
C GLU A 10 6.52 8.87 3.71
N ALA A 11 7.13 9.11 2.54
CA ALA A 11 6.41 9.15 1.28
C ALA A 11 5.89 7.75 0.86
N ALA A 12 6.58 6.68 1.26
CA ALA A 12 6.12 5.32 1.04
C ALA A 12 4.94 4.95 1.96
N GLU A 13 4.98 5.38 3.23
CA GLU A 13 3.87 5.23 4.18
C GLU A 13 2.64 6.01 3.73
N GLU A 14 2.81 7.28 3.31
CA GLU A 14 1.72 8.09 2.77
C GLU A 14 1.05 7.42 1.56
N LEU A 15 1.83 6.85 0.65
CA LEU A 15 1.30 6.12 -0.49
C LEU A 15 0.53 4.86 -0.07
N ALA A 16 1.05 4.09 0.89
CA ALA A 16 0.37 2.90 1.40
C ALA A 16 -0.94 3.25 2.14
N ILE A 17 -0.94 4.34 2.91
CA ILE A 17 -2.15 4.84 3.59
C ILE A 17 -3.19 5.32 2.58
N SER A 18 -2.77 6.01 1.52
CA SER A 18 -3.66 6.40 0.41
C SER A 18 -4.27 5.17 -0.28
N ALA A 19 -3.46 4.14 -0.54
CA ALA A 19 -3.93 2.87 -1.10
C ALA A 19 -4.93 2.17 -0.17
N LEU A 20 -4.69 2.18 1.15
CA LEU A 20 -5.62 1.66 2.14
C LEU A 20 -6.95 2.44 2.17
N ALA A 21 -6.90 3.77 2.05
CA ALA A 21 -8.09 4.60 1.95
C ALA A 21 -8.88 4.30 0.67
N TYR A 22 -8.20 4.05 -0.45
CA TYR A 22 -8.83 3.60 -1.69
C TYR A 22 -9.55 2.26 -1.51
N LEU A 23 -8.96 1.29 -0.80
CA LEU A 23 -9.66 0.05 -0.46
C LEU A 23 -10.90 0.31 0.38
N ALA A 24 -10.84 1.23 1.35
CA ALA A 24 -12.01 1.57 2.17
C ALA A 24 -13.19 2.13 1.35
N GLY A 25 -12.91 2.77 0.20
CA GLY A 25 -13.92 3.18 -0.77
C GLY A 25 -14.44 2.07 -1.70
N ASN A 26 -13.80 0.89 -1.71
CA ASN A 26 -14.08 -0.24 -2.58
C ASN A 26 -14.41 -1.50 -1.76
N PRO A 27 -15.68 -1.70 -1.34
CA PRO A 27 -16.07 -2.75 -0.39
C PRO A 27 -15.65 -4.17 -0.78
N ASP A 28 -15.74 -4.51 -2.07
CA ASP A 28 -15.35 -5.83 -2.57
C ASP A 28 -13.84 -6.06 -2.45
N ALA A 29 -13.04 -5.04 -2.82
CA ALA A 29 -11.60 -5.10 -2.71
C ALA A 29 -11.14 -5.14 -1.24
N LEU A 30 -11.76 -4.33 -0.38
CA LEU A 30 -11.52 -4.35 1.06
C LEU A 30 -11.84 -5.71 1.66
N GLY A 31 -12.99 -6.30 1.32
CA GLY A 31 -13.40 -7.61 1.83
C GLY A 31 -12.39 -8.71 1.48
N ARG A 32 -11.87 -8.71 0.25
CA ARG A 32 -10.80 -9.63 -0.17
C ARG A 32 -9.51 -9.40 0.63
N PHE A 33 -9.10 -8.15 0.80
CA PHE A 33 -7.90 -7.80 1.55
C PHE A 33 -7.98 -8.21 3.03
N LEU A 34 -9.10 -7.92 3.71
CA LEU A 34 -9.33 -8.33 5.10
C LEU A 34 -9.32 -9.84 5.25
N SER A 35 -9.93 -10.56 4.29
CA SER A 35 -9.93 -12.03 4.28
C SER A 35 -8.53 -12.62 4.13
N LEU A 36 -7.67 -12.02 3.30
CA LEU A 36 -6.29 -12.46 3.09
C LEU A 36 -5.36 -12.10 4.25
N SER A 37 -5.54 -10.92 4.85
CA SER A 37 -4.74 -10.44 5.97
C SER A 37 -5.14 -11.06 7.32
N GLY A 38 -6.32 -11.69 7.40
CA GLY A 38 -6.81 -12.33 8.61
C GLY A 38 -7.28 -11.36 9.69
N ILE A 39 -7.49 -10.08 9.35
CA ILE A 39 -7.96 -9.05 10.29
C ILE A 39 -9.41 -8.62 10.00
N GLY A 40 -10.11 -8.17 11.04
CA GLY A 40 -11.45 -7.62 10.91
C GLY A 40 -11.44 -6.11 10.61
N PRO A 41 -12.59 -5.54 10.16
CA PRO A 41 -12.74 -4.10 9.97
C PRO A 41 -12.47 -3.27 11.24
N SER A 42 -12.77 -3.83 12.41
CA SER A 42 -12.52 -3.20 13.72
C SER A 42 -11.04 -3.02 14.03
N ASP A 43 -10.20 -3.91 13.50
CA ASP A 43 -8.76 -3.93 13.79
C ASP A 43 -7.97 -3.10 12.77
N LEU A 44 -8.62 -2.67 11.68
CA LEU A 44 -8.00 -1.97 10.55
C LEU A 44 -7.19 -0.74 10.98
N ARG A 45 -7.74 0.07 11.90
CA ARG A 45 -7.06 1.28 12.39
C ARG A 45 -5.83 0.95 13.24
N ALA A 46 -5.87 -0.14 14.00
CA ALA A 46 -4.73 -0.59 14.78
C ALA A 46 -3.66 -1.19 13.86
N ALA A 47 -4.07 -2.06 12.93
CA ALA A 47 -3.21 -2.68 11.95
C ALA A 47 -2.50 -1.66 11.05
N ALA A 48 -3.17 -0.57 10.64
CA ALA A 48 -2.55 0.50 9.86
C ALA A 48 -1.37 1.22 10.54
N ARG A 49 -1.19 1.05 11.86
CA ARG A 49 -0.03 1.57 12.60
C ARG A 49 1.14 0.60 12.61
N GLU A 50 0.92 -0.64 12.23
CA GLU A 50 1.96 -1.66 12.14
C GLU A 50 2.65 -1.51 10.78
N PRO A 51 3.96 -1.20 10.75
CA PRO A 51 4.65 -0.92 9.49
C PRO A 51 4.59 -2.09 8.48
N GLY A 52 4.61 -3.35 8.98
CA GLY A 52 4.43 -4.55 8.15
C GLY A 52 3.04 -4.69 7.52
N PHE A 53 2.01 -4.10 8.11
CA PHE A 53 0.67 -4.11 7.52
C PHE A 53 0.60 -3.25 6.26
N LEU A 54 1.25 -2.09 6.25
CA LEU A 54 1.31 -1.22 5.08
C LEU A 54 2.07 -1.88 3.91
N VAL A 55 3.08 -2.70 4.21
CA VAL A 55 3.71 -3.57 3.20
C VAL A 55 2.69 -4.52 2.59
N GLY A 56 1.89 -5.20 3.43
CA GLY A 56 0.84 -6.10 2.96
C GLY A 56 -0.23 -5.41 2.09
N VAL A 57 -0.59 -4.16 2.41
CA VAL A 57 -1.46 -3.35 1.55
C VAL A 57 -0.84 -3.18 0.17
N LEU A 58 0.42 -2.74 0.10
CA LEU A 58 1.09 -2.53 -1.19
C LEU A 58 1.24 -3.84 -1.98
N GLU A 59 1.53 -4.96 -1.31
CA GLU A 59 1.60 -6.28 -1.94
C GLU A 59 0.25 -6.73 -2.50
N PHE A 60 -0.85 -6.43 -1.81
CA PHE A 60 -2.19 -6.73 -2.30
C PHE A 60 -2.50 -6.00 -3.61
N PHE A 61 -2.14 -4.72 -3.73
CA PHE A 61 -2.26 -4.00 -5.00
C PHE A 61 -1.34 -4.59 -6.07
N LEU A 62 -0.08 -4.88 -5.75
CA LEU A 62 0.88 -5.44 -6.71
C LEU A 62 0.49 -6.84 -7.23
N ALA A 63 -0.40 -7.54 -6.52
CA ALA A 63 -0.93 -8.85 -6.92
C ALA A 63 -2.16 -8.78 -7.85
N ASP A 64 -2.80 -7.61 -8.00
CA ASP A 64 -3.99 -7.39 -8.84
C ASP A 64 -3.75 -6.18 -9.77
N GLU A 65 -3.36 -6.45 -11.02
CA GLU A 65 -3.02 -5.41 -12.00
C GLU A 65 -4.17 -4.43 -12.26
N SER A 66 -5.41 -4.91 -12.31
CA SER A 66 -6.57 -4.04 -12.54
C SER A 66 -6.76 -3.07 -11.38
N LEU A 67 -6.70 -3.58 -10.15
CA LEU A 67 -6.83 -2.76 -8.94
C LEU A 67 -5.68 -1.76 -8.83
N LEU A 68 -4.45 -2.20 -9.10
CA LEU A 68 -3.26 -1.36 -9.15
C LEU A 68 -3.44 -0.19 -10.11
N LEU A 69 -3.80 -0.48 -11.36
CA LEU A 69 -3.93 0.53 -12.40
C LEU A 69 -5.05 1.52 -12.07
N SER A 70 -6.20 1.06 -11.56
CA SER A 70 -7.28 1.95 -11.13
C SER A 70 -6.86 2.89 -10.01
N PHE A 71 -6.14 2.41 -9.00
CA PHE A 71 -5.67 3.26 -7.91
C PHE A 71 -4.61 4.26 -8.37
N VAL A 72 -3.58 3.82 -9.10
CA VAL A 72 -2.48 4.72 -9.48
C VAL A 72 -2.91 5.78 -10.49
N GLU A 73 -3.93 5.50 -11.30
CA GLU A 73 -4.61 6.49 -12.13
C GLU A 73 -5.32 7.54 -11.26
N GLU A 74 -6.13 7.13 -10.27
CA GLU A 74 -6.82 8.07 -9.38
C GLU A 74 -5.84 8.91 -8.55
N ALA A 75 -4.80 8.27 -8.01
CA ALA A 75 -3.78 8.93 -7.18
C ALA A 75 -2.76 9.74 -7.99
N GLN A 76 -2.81 9.69 -9.33
CA GLN A 76 -1.86 10.37 -10.23
C GLN A 76 -0.39 10.00 -9.92
N VAL A 77 -0.15 8.73 -9.62
CA VAL A 77 1.19 8.20 -9.34
C VAL A 77 1.61 7.19 -10.39
N ARG A 78 2.93 7.00 -10.57
CA ARG A 78 3.42 5.96 -11.47
C ARG A 78 3.29 4.58 -10.80
N PRO A 79 2.90 3.52 -11.52
CA PRO A 79 2.84 2.15 -10.97
C PRO A 79 4.16 1.70 -10.31
N THR A 80 5.29 2.13 -10.86
CA THR A 80 6.63 1.83 -10.29
C THR A 80 6.83 2.38 -8.88
N MET A 81 6.06 3.40 -8.46
CA MET A 81 6.11 3.94 -7.10
C MET A 81 5.55 2.95 -6.08
N MET A 82 4.59 2.10 -6.45
CA MET A 82 4.02 1.07 -5.56
C MET A 82 5.07 0.01 -5.21
N ALA A 83 5.80 -0.47 -6.23
CA ALA A 83 6.91 -1.40 -6.03
C ALA A 83 8.06 -0.76 -5.24
N ALA A 84 8.37 0.51 -5.51
CA ALA A 84 9.38 1.26 -4.76
C ALA A 84 8.99 1.44 -3.30
N ALA A 85 7.74 1.81 -3.01
CA ALA A 85 7.22 1.96 -1.65
C ALA A 85 7.27 0.63 -0.90
N ARG A 86 6.85 -0.47 -1.55
CA ARG A 86 6.90 -1.82 -0.96
C ARG A 86 8.33 -2.18 -0.58
N HIS A 87 9.29 -1.90 -1.46
CA HIS A 87 10.70 -2.16 -1.18
C HIS A 87 11.26 -1.27 -0.07
N VAL A 88 10.92 0.02 -0.05
CA VAL A 88 11.38 0.95 1.00
C VAL A 88 10.86 0.55 2.37
N LEU A 89 9.57 0.23 2.48
CA LEU A 89 8.97 -0.19 3.75
C LEU A 89 9.47 -1.58 4.18
N ALA A 90 9.59 -2.54 3.26
CA ALA A 90 10.05 -3.89 3.60
C ALA A 90 11.48 -3.94 4.16
N ARG A 91 12.36 -3.01 3.75
CA ARG A 91 13.75 -2.96 4.19
C ARG A 91 13.92 -2.68 5.69
N ASP A 92 12.93 -2.07 6.33
CA ASP A 92 12.93 -1.86 7.79
C ASP A 92 12.59 -3.16 8.56
N PHE A 93 12.14 -4.22 7.88
CA PHE A 93 11.78 -5.52 8.49
C PHE A 93 12.72 -6.67 8.15
N GLU A 94 13.73 -6.44 7.31
CA GLU A 94 14.77 -7.43 7.00
C GLU A 94 15.82 -7.44 8.14
N PHE A 95 15.70 -8.41 9.04
CA PHE A 95 16.68 -8.74 10.08
C PHE A 95 17.89 -9.50 9.51
#